data_AF-A0AAQ3JQ42-F1
#
_entry.id   AF-A0AAQ3JQ42-F1
#
_cell.length_a   1.000
_cell.length_b   1.000
_cell.length_c   1.000
_cell.angle_alpha   90.00
_cell.angle_beta   90.00
_cell.angle_gamma   90.00
#
_symmetry.space_group_name_H-M   'P 1'
#
loop_
_entity.id
_entity.type
_entity.pdbx_description
1 polymer ?
#
loop_
_entity_poly.entity_id
_entity_poly.type
_entity_poly.pdbx_seq_one_letter_code
_entity_poly.pdbx_strand_id
1 'polypeptide(L)'
;MGREQPPQQQQVAYTVEQLVAVNPYNPDILTDLENYVNEQVSSQTYSLDANLCLLRLYQFEPDRMSIPIVVRILIKALMAMPAPDFSLCLFLIPEPVQMDEQIKTLIVLSHYLETARFRQFWDEAAKNRSVLEVVPGFEQAIQAYAIHVLSLTYQKVPRAVIAEAINIEGLSLDKFIEYHMANNGWVLEKGHSHSQLIVLPRNEFNHPELKKSTSDGMPFEHITRIFPILS
;
A
#
# COMPACT_ATOMS: atom_id res chain seq x y z
N MET A 1 -54.79 23.25 -25.37
CA MET A 1 -53.43 23.58 -25.85
C MET A 1 -52.49 23.52 -24.65
N GLY A 2 -51.29 23.00 -24.87
CA GLY A 2 -50.47 22.25 -23.90
C GLY A 2 -50.08 22.97 -22.62
N ARG A 3 -50.16 22.24 -21.50
CA ARG A 3 -49.43 22.56 -20.27
C ARG A 3 -47.97 22.22 -20.51
N GLU A 4 -47.11 23.23 -20.53
CA GLU A 4 -45.66 23.06 -20.55
C GLU A 4 -45.23 22.38 -19.23
N GLN A 5 -44.63 21.20 -19.36
CA GLN A 5 -43.96 20.53 -18.24
C GLN A 5 -42.64 21.28 -17.96
N PRO A 6 -42.30 21.56 -16.70
CA PRO A 6 -41.00 22.15 -16.38
C PRO A 6 -39.88 21.17 -16.84
N PRO A 7 -38.73 21.69 -17.31
CA PRO A 7 -37.65 20.86 -17.78
C PRO A 7 -37.18 19.93 -16.65
N GLN A 8 -37.22 18.63 -16.93
CA GLN A 8 -36.58 17.62 -16.09
C GLN A 8 -35.11 17.99 -15.97
N GLN A 9 -34.71 18.43 -14.77
CA GLN A 9 -33.30 18.57 -14.42
C GLN A 9 -32.66 17.18 -14.62
N GLN A 10 -31.88 17.04 -15.69
CA GLN A 10 -30.98 15.90 -15.87
C GLN A 10 -30.06 15.89 -14.66
N GLN A 11 -30.28 14.94 -13.74
CA GLN A 11 -29.32 14.62 -12.68
C GLN A 11 -28.06 14.12 -13.38
N VAL A 12 -27.10 15.02 -13.55
CA VAL A 12 -25.75 14.66 -13.98
C VAL A 12 -25.17 13.84 -12.82
N ALA A 13 -25.03 12.53 -13.01
CA ALA A 13 -24.36 11.69 -12.03
C ALA A 13 -22.88 12.07 -12.03
N TYR A 14 -22.48 12.88 -11.05
CA TYR A 14 -21.08 13.24 -10.83
C TYR A 14 -20.34 12.04 -10.26
N THR A 15 -19.08 11.83 -10.67
CA THR A 15 -18.24 10.82 -10.02
C THR A 15 -17.89 11.28 -8.61
N VAL A 16 -17.65 10.35 -7.69
CA VAL A 16 -17.30 10.69 -6.29
C VAL A 16 -16.04 11.55 -6.21
N GLU A 17 -15.07 11.32 -7.10
CA GLU A 17 -13.88 12.15 -7.26
C GLU A 17 -14.21 13.60 -7.65
N GLN A 18 -15.21 13.81 -8.52
CA GLN A 18 -15.70 15.15 -8.88
C GLN A 18 -16.44 15.81 -7.71
N LEU A 19 -17.24 15.04 -6.95
CA LEU A 19 -17.93 15.55 -5.76
C LEU A 19 -16.93 16.02 -4.71
N VAL A 20 -15.87 15.24 -4.47
CA VAL A 20 -14.76 15.61 -3.57
C VAL A 20 -14.05 16.87 -4.09
N ALA A 21 -13.81 16.99 -5.40
CA ALA A 21 -13.15 18.17 -5.97
C ALA A 21 -14.00 19.45 -5.88
N VAL A 22 -15.33 19.33 -5.97
CA VAL A 22 -16.25 20.48 -5.94
C VAL A 22 -16.50 20.98 -4.52
N ASN A 23 -16.76 20.08 -3.57
CA ASN A 23 -16.94 20.46 -2.17
C ASN A 23 -16.54 19.31 -1.21
N PRO A 24 -15.27 19.25 -0.79
CA PRO A 24 -14.76 18.18 0.08
C PRO A 24 -15.43 18.10 1.46
N TYR A 25 -16.11 19.17 1.91
CA TYR A 25 -16.66 19.27 3.26
C TYR A 25 -18.19 19.15 3.30
N ASN A 26 -18.82 18.73 2.19
CA ASN A 26 -20.27 18.54 2.17
C ASN A 26 -20.65 17.27 2.97
N PRO A 27 -21.43 17.33 4.05
CA PRO A 27 -21.85 16.13 4.78
C PRO A 27 -22.79 15.22 3.95
N ASP A 28 -23.42 15.74 2.90
CA ASP A 28 -24.34 14.97 2.05
C ASP A 28 -23.60 13.92 1.19
N ILE A 29 -22.32 14.15 0.87
CA ILE A 29 -21.51 13.21 0.06
C ILE A 29 -20.99 12.00 0.84
N LEU A 30 -21.21 11.97 2.16
CA LEU A 30 -20.69 10.92 3.03
C LEU A 30 -21.22 9.53 2.61
N THR A 31 -22.51 9.42 2.33
CA THR A 31 -23.12 8.15 1.90
C THR A 31 -22.55 7.69 0.56
N ASP A 32 -22.28 8.62 -0.37
CA ASP A 32 -21.67 8.31 -1.67
C ASP A 32 -20.24 7.83 -1.51
N LEU A 33 -19.48 8.45 -0.60
CA LEU A 33 -18.11 8.04 -0.25
C LEU A 33 -18.07 6.65 0.40
N GLU A 34 -18.98 6.34 1.32
CA GLU A 34 -19.08 5.00 1.92
C GLU A 34 -19.38 3.93 0.87
N ASN A 35 -20.32 4.21 -0.05
CA ASN A 35 -20.63 3.34 -1.16
C ASN A 35 -19.44 3.16 -2.10
N TYR A 36 -18.68 4.24 -2.34
CA TYR A 36 -17.47 4.19 -3.16
C TYR A 36 -16.35 3.37 -2.51
N VAL A 37 -16.22 3.37 -1.17
CA VAL A 37 -15.30 2.43 -0.48
C VAL A 37 -15.75 0.99 -0.72
N ASN A 38 -17.05 0.70 -0.65
CA ASN A 38 -17.57 -0.64 -0.93
C ASN A 38 -17.32 -1.05 -2.39
N GLU A 39 -17.47 -0.12 -3.33
CA GLU A 39 -17.15 -0.31 -4.73
C GLU A 39 -15.65 -0.57 -4.95
N GLN A 40 -14.76 0.14 -4.26
CA GLN A 40 -13.32 -0.11 -4.29
C GLN A 40 -12.96 -1.53 -3.83
N VAL A 41 -13.71 -2.09 -2.88
CA VAL A 41 -13.54 -3.48 -2.44
C VAL A 41 -14.02 -4.45 -3.52
N SER A 42 -15.21 -4.25 -4.10
CA SER A 42 -15.76 -5.17 -5.11
C SER A 42 -15.03 -5.11 -6.45
N SER A 43 -14.62 -3.91 -6.86
CA SER A 43 -13.96 -3.64 -8.15
C SER A 43 -12.44 -3.72 -8.08
N GLN A 44 -11.88 -3.98 -6.89
CA GLN A 44 -10.45 -4.03 -6.61
C GLN A 44 -9.69 -2.74 -7.00
N THR A 45 -10.37 -1.60 -7.05
CA THR A 45 -9.77 -0.27 -7.30
C THR A 45 -9.33 0.39 -6.00
N TYR A 46 -8.49 1.43 -6.05
CA TYR A 46 -8.02 2.11 -4.85
C TYR A 46 -7.86 3.61 -5.10
N SER A 47 -8.44 4.42 -4.21
CA SER A 47 -8.36 5.88 -4.24
C SER A 47 -8.10 6.41 -2.83
N LEU A 48 -6.85 6.76 -2.54
CA LEU A 48 -6.45 7.30 -1.23
C LEU A 48 -7.16 8.62 -0.94
N ASP A 49 -7.26 9.53 -1.91
CA ASP A 49 -7.83 10.86 -1.70
C ASP A 49 -9.31 10.80 -1.27
N ALA A 50 -10.10 9.91 -1.89
CA ALA A 50 -11.48 9.68 -1.49
C ALA A 50 -11.57 9.10 -0.06
N ASN A 51 -10.68 8.16 0.28
CA ASN A 51 -10.63 7.54 1.60
C ASN A 51 -10.25 8.56 2.69
N LEU A 52 -9.24 9.40 2.45
CA LEU A 52 -8.84 10.46 3.38
C LEU A 52 -9.94 11.52 3.53
N CYS A 53 -10.64 11.87 2.44
CA CYS A 53 -11.79 12.78 2.48
C CYS A 53 -12.90 12.23 3.39
N LEU A 54 -13.25 10.95 3.23
CA LEU A 54 -14.26 10.30 4.07
C LEU A 54 -13.84 10.25 5.55
N LEU A 55 -12.61 9.83 5.84
CA LEU A 55 -12.10 9.82 7.22
C LEU A 55 -12.11 11.21 7.84
N ARG A 56 -11.78 12.23 7.07
CA ARG A 56 -11.84 13.63 7.53
C ARG A 56 -13.28 14.10 7.76
N LEU A 57 -14.24 13.71 6.92
CA LEU A 57 -15.66 14.00 7.14
C LEU A 57 -16.17 13.36 8.43
N TYR A 58 -15.75 12.13 8.74
CA TYR A 58 -16.11 11.50 10.00
C TYR A 58 -15.54 12.22 11.24
N GLN A 59 -14.47 13.01 11.11
CA GLN A 59 -13.99 13.85 12.21
C GLN A 59 -14.94 15.02 12.52
N PHE A 60 -15.66 15.53 11.51
CA PHE A 60 -16.66 16.57 11.70
C PHE A 60 -18.01 16.01 12.19
N GLU A 61 -18.35 14.78 11.78
CA GLU A 61 -19.60 14.09 12.08
C GLU A 61 -19.35 12.71 12.73
N PRO A 62 -18.89 12.66 14.00
CA PRO A 62 -18.50 11.42 14.65
C PRO A 62 -19.65 10.42 14.81
N ASP A 63 -20.88 10.92 14.97
CA ASP A 63 -22.09 10.09 15.13
C ASP A 63 -22.43 9.27 13.87
N ARG A 64 -21.90 9.68 12.71
CA ARG A 64 -22.10 8.99 11.42
C ARG A 64 -20.95 8.04 11.06
N MET A 65 -19.93 7.92 11.92
CA MET A 65 -18.77 7.11 11.62
C MET A 65 -19.10 5.61 11.62
N SER A 66 -18.77 4.92 10.53
CA SER A 66 -18.97 3.49 10.38
C SER A 66 -17.66 2.72 10.55
N ILE A 67 -17.53 1.98 11.66
CA ILE A 67 -16.36 1.15 11.95
C ILE A 67 -16.04 0.16 10.81
N PRO A 68 -17.01 -0.57 10.23
CA PRO A 68 -16.74 -1.47 9.11
C PRO A 68 -16.14 -0.79 7.88
N ILE A 69 -16.51 0.47 7.60
CA ILE A 69 -15.96 1.23 6.48
C ILE A 69 -14.52 1.64 6.78
N VAL A 70 -14.25 2.12 8.00
CA VAL A 70 -12.89 2.45 8.47
C VAL A 70 -11.97 1.23 8.37
N VAL A 71 -12.43 0.06 8.79
CA VAL A 71 -11.69 -1.21 8.68
C VAL A 71 -11.36 -1.53 7.22
N ARG A 72 -12.32 -1.39 6.29
CA ARG A 72 -12.08 -1.60 4.84
C ARG A 72 -11.03 -0.65 4.29
N ILE A 73 -11.09 0.64 4.66
CA ILE A 73 -10.10 1.65 4.26
C ILE A 73 -8.70 1.25 4.74
N LEU A 74 -8.57 0.87 6.02
CA LEU A 74 -7.29 0.48 6.61
C LEU A 74 -6.72 -0.80 5.96
N ILE A 75 -7.55 -1.80 5.65
CA ILE A 75 -7.11 -3.00 4.92
C ILE A 75 -6.63 -2.63 3.52
N LYS A 76 -7.37 -1.78 2.80
CA LYS A 76 -6.97 -1.29 1.47
C LYS A 76 -5.66 -0.50 1.52
N ALA A 77 -5.44 0.30 2.57
CA ALA A 77 -4.20 1.02 2.79
C ALA A 77 -3.02 0.07 3.08
N LEU A 78 -3.22 -0.99 3.85
CA LEU A 78 -2.21 -2.06 4.05
C LEU A 78 -1.82 -2.73 2.73
N MET A 79 -2.80 -2.97 1.85
CA MET A 79 -2.55 -3.56 0.52
C MET A 79 -1.78 -2.62 -0.42
N ALA A 80 -1.74 -1.31 -0.14
CA ALA A 80 -1.05 -0.31 -0.94
C ALA A 80 0.43 -0.08 -0.50
N MET A 81 0.93 -0.86 0.46
CA MET A 81 2.34 -0.83 0.87
C MET A 81 3.26 -1.05 -0.35
N PRO A 82 4.38 -0.30 -0.49
CA PRO A 82 5.10 0.44 0.55
C PRO A 82 4.63 1.89 0.82
N ALA A 83 3.54 2.35 0.21
CA ALA A 83 3.05 3.71 0.45
C ALA A 83 2.65 3.90 1.93
N PRO A 84 2.88 5.09 2.54
CA PRO A 84 2.62 5.35 3.97
C PRO A 84 1.13 5.57 4.28
N ASP A 85 0.24 5.09 3.42
CA ASP A 85 -1.20 5.36 3.42
C ASP A 85 -1.88 4.91 4.71
N PHE A 86 -1.44 3.78 5.28
CA PHE A 86 -2.00 3.25 6.52
C PHE A 86 -1.82 4.24 7.68
N SER A 87 -0.60 4.76 7.84
CA SER A 87 -0.29 5.76 8.86
C SER A 87 -1.09 7.04 8.65
N LEU A 88 -1.22 7.52 7.40
CA LEU A 88 -2.01 8.71 7.07
C LEU A 88 -3.48 8.53 7.45
N CYS A 89 -4.08 7.39 7.12
CA CYS A 89 -5.45 7.05 7.51
C CYS A 89 -5.60 6.98 9.04
N LEU A 90 -4.65 6.34 9.74
CA LEU A 90 -4.69 6.19 11.18
C LEU A 90 -4.67 7.54 11.92
N PHE A 91 -3.90 8.52 11.44
CA PHE A 91 -3.88 9.86 12.02
C PHE A 91 -5.22 10.60 11.94
N LEU A 92 -6.09 10.23 10.99
CA LEU A 92 -7.42 10.82 10.88
C LEU A 92 -8.48 10.11 11.75
N ILE A 93 -8.18 8.93 12.29
CA ILE A 93 -9.12 8.15 13.09
C ILE A 93 -8.99 8.58 14.58
N PRO A 94 -10.08 8.94 15.26
CA PRO A 94 -10.04 9.28 16.69
C PRO A 94 -9.55 8.12 17.58
N GLU A 95 -8.81 8.43 18.64
CA GLU A 95 -8.26 7.43 19.57
C GLU A 95 -9.30 6.44 20.13
N PRO A 96 -10.53 6.84 20.53
CA PRO A 96 -11.53 5.88 21.01
C PRO A 96 -11.93 4.84 19.96
N VAL A 97 -11.89 5.22 18.68
CA VAL A 97 -12.19 4.34 17.55
C VAL A 97 -11.01 3.42 17.27
N GLN A 98 -9.78 3.92 17.40
CA GLN A 98 -8.59 3.07 17.30
C GLN A 98 -8.54 1.97 18.38
N MET A 99 -9.27 2.15 19.49
CA MET A 99 -9.39 1.13 20.53
C MET A 99 -10.31 -0.05 20.16
N ASP A 100 -10.97 -0.01 19.01
CA ASP A 100 -11.70 -1.16 18.47
C ASP A 100 -10.74 -2.33 18.18
N GLU A 101 -11.15 -3.55 18.53
CA GLU A 101 -10.30 -4.74 18.43
C GLU A 101 -9.88 -5.05 16.98
N GLN A 102 -10.75 -4.78 16.00
CA GLN A 102 -10.42 -4.97 14.58
C GLN A 102 -9.33 -3.98 14.15
N ILE A 103 -9.44 -2.71 14.58
CA ILE A 103 -8.48 -1.67 14.23
C ILE A 103 -7.15 -1.90 14.93
N LYS A 104 -7.15 -2.25 16.23
CA LYS A 104 -5.93 -2.66 16.96
C LYS A 104 -5.18 -3.78 16.25
N THR A 105 -5.91 -4.79 15.79
CA THR A 105 -5.33 -5.90 15.03
C THR A 105 -4.65 -5.40 13.77
N LEU A 106 -5.31 -4.53 13.00
CA LEU A 106 -4.72 -3.94 11.79
C LEU A 106 -3.47 -3.09 12.08
N ILE A 107 -3.44 -2.37 13.20
CA ILE A 107 -2.26 -1.60 13.64
C ILE A 107 -1.09 -2.55 13.93
N VAL A 108 -1.34 -3.65 14.64
CA VAL A 108 -0.32 -4.66 14.92
C VAL A 108 0.20 -5.30 13.62
N LEU A 109 -0.69 -5.63 12.69
CA LEU A 109 -0.34 -6.18 11.39
C LEU A 109 0.51 -5.20 10.58
N SER A 110 0.14 -3.92 10.54
CA SER A 110 0.92 -2.85 9.91
C SER A 110 2.34 -2.80 10.47
N HIS A 111 2.48 -2.82 11.80
CA HIS A 111 3.79 -2.80 12.45
C HIS A 111 4.68 -3.98 12.04
N TYR A 112 4.12 -5.19 11.93
CA TYR A 112 4.90 -6.34 11.47
C TYR A 112 5.33 -6.22 10.01
N LEU A 113 4.51 -5.63 9.14
CA LEU A 113 4.88 -5.38 7.75
C LEU A 113 5.99 -4.33 7.65
N GLU A 114 5.86 -3.21 8.36
CA GLU A 114 6.87 -2.13 8.39
C GLU A 114 8.23 -2.61 8.95
N THR A 115 8.21 -3.53 9.92
CA THR A 115 9.42 -4.13 10.51
C THR A 115 9.87 -5.40 9.78
N ALA A 116 9.26 -5.75 8.64
CA ALA A 116 9.54 -6.93 7.83
C ALA A 116 9.49 -8.28 8.60
N ARG A 117 8.66 -8.36 9.63
CA ARG A 117 8.45 -9.57 10.45
C ARG A 117 7.31 -10.42 9.89
N PHE A 118 7.50 -10.93 8.67
CA PHE A 118 6.44 -11.62 7.91
C PHE A 118 5.87 -12.84 8.63
N ARG A 119 6.68 -13.64 9.32
CA ARG A 119 6.18 -14.80 10.07
C ARG A 119 5.18 -14.41 11.16
N GLN A 120 5.52 -13.41 11.95
CA GLN A 120 4.64 -12.90 13.01
C GLN A 120 3.36 -12.30 12.42
N PHE A 121 3.50 -11.60 11.28
CA PHE A 121 2.35 -11.11 10.52
C PHE A 121 1.40 -12.26 10.12
N TRP A 122 1.91 -13.34 9.52
CA TRP A 122 1.07 -14.45 9.06
C TRP A 122 0.42 -15.21 10.22
N ASP A 123 1.13 -15.38 11.34
CA ASP A 123 0.58 -15.98 12.56
C ASP A 123 -0.60 -15.16 13.13
N GLU A 124 -0.49 -13.84 13.17
CA GLU A 124 -1.58 -12.95 13.62
C GLU A 124 -2.72 -12.83 12.59
N ALA A 125 -2.40 -12.80 11.29
CA ALA A 125 -3.38 -12.77 10.21
C ALA A 125 -4.23 -14.05 10.20
N ALA A 126 -3.62 -15.21 10.48
CA ALA A 126 -4.33 -16.48 10.57
C ALA A 126 -5.38 -16.52 11.70
N LYS A 127 -5.14 -15.80 12.81
CA LYS A 127 -6.10 -15.69 13.92
C LYS A 127 -7.29 -14.79 13.58
N ASN A 128 -7.10 -13.83 12.68
CA ASN A 128 -8.05 -12.75 12.40
C ASN A 128 -8.61 -12.79 10.97
N ARG A 129 -8.66 -13.97 10.35
CA ARG A 129 -9.09 -14.16 8.95
C ARG A 129 -10.43 -13.52 8.62
N SER A 130 -11.41 -13.58 9.53
CA SER A 130 -12.74 -13.00 9.30
C SER A 130 -12.73 -11.48 9.06
N VAL A 131 -11.71 -10.77 9.55
CA VAL A 131 -11.57 -9.33 9.35
C VAL A 131 -10.87 -9.05 8.02
N LEU A 132 -9.88 -9.87 7.65
CA LEU A 132 -9.03 -9.67 6.48
C LEU A 132 -9.66 -10.16 5.17
N GLU A 133 -10.40 -11.27 5.21
CA GLU A 133 -11.05 -11.88 4.04
C GLU A 133 -12.24 -11.05 3.51
N VAL A 134 -12.58 -9.94 4.17
CA VAL A 134 -13.58 -8.97 3.69
C VAL A 134 -13.12 -8.28 2.41
N VAL A 135 -11.81 -8.13 2.21
CA VAL A 135 -11.24 -7.47 1.02
C VAL A 135 -10.54 -8.52 0.14
N PRO A 136 -11.03 -8.74 -1.10
CA PRO A 136 -10.45 -9.75 -1.98
C PRO A 136 -9.05 -9.32 -2.45
N GLY A 137 -8.13 -10.28 -2.50
CA GLY A 137 -6.77 -10.04 -2.96
C GLY A 137 -5.77 -9.60 -1.87
N PHE A 138 -6.20 -9.60 -0.60
CA PHE A 138 -5.35 -9.15 0.52
C PHE A 138 -4.03 -9.93 0.60
N GLU A 139 -4.08 -11.27 0.63
CA GLU A 139 -2.86 -12.09 0.75
C GLU A 139 -1.89 -11.84 -0.40
N GLN A 140 -2.39 -11.74 -1.63
CA GLN A 140 -1.57 -11.50 -2.82
C GLN A 140 -0.88 -10.14 -2.77
N ALA A 141 -1.57 -9.10 -2.28
CA ALA A 141 -0.99 -7.78 -2.11
C ALA A 141 0.15 -7.80 -1.08
N ILE A 142 -0.05 -8.48 0.06
CA ILE A 142 0.99 -8.60 1.09
C ILE A 142 2.17 -9.45 0.59
N GLN A 143 1.93 -10.53 -0.13
CA GLN A 143 3.00 -11.32 -0.75
C GLN A 143 3.80 -10.50 -1.75
N ALA A 144 3.14 -9.67 -2.58
CA ALA A 144 3.81 -8.77 -3.51
C ALA A 144 4.70 -7.75 -2.76
N TYR A 145 4.20 -7.18 -1.67
CA TYR A 145 4.98 -6.29 -0.80
C TYR A 145 6.19 -7.01 -0.18
N ALA A 146 6.01 -8.22 0.34
CA ALA A 146 7.11 -9.01 0.92
C ALA A 146 8.21 -9.28 -0.11
N ILE A 147 7.84 -9.65 -1.35
CA ILE A 147 8.79 -9.81 -2.45
C ILE A 147 9.47 -8.51 -2.81
N HIS A 148 8.74 -7.40 -2.84
CA HIS A 148 9.31 -6.08 -3.08
C HIS A 148 10.41 -5.76 -2.04
N VAL A 149 10.13 -5.92 -0.74
CA VAL A 149 11.10 -5.70 0.34
C VAL A 149 12.34 -6.60 0.20
N LEU A 150 12.14 -7.89 -0.09
CA LEU A 150 13.26 -8.82 -0.30
C LEU A 150 14.11 -8.44 -1.51
N SER A 151 13.48 -7.94 -2.60
CA SER A 151 14.19 -7.50 -3.80
C SER A 151 15.08 -6.27 -3.57
N LEU A 152 14.71 -5.42 -2.61
CA LEU A 152 15.52 -4.26 -2.22
C LEU A 152 16.68 -4.64 -1.31
N THR A 153 16.52 -5.66 -0.47
CA THR A 153 17.45 -5.96 0.62
C THR A 153 18.42 -7.10 0.31
N TYR A 154 18.11 -7.98 -0.66
CA TYR A 154 18.94 -9.14 -0.98
C TYR A 154 19.30 -9.20 -2.47
N GLN A 155 20.54 -9.62 -2.75
CA GLN A 155 20.94 -10.09 -4.08
C GLN A 155 20.70 -11.60 -4.23
N LYS A 156 20.95 -12.37 -3.17
CA LYS A 156 20.75 -13.82 -3.11
C LYS A 156 19.95 -14.15 -1.87
N VAL A 157 18.79 -14.80 -2.04
CA VAL A 157 17.88 -15.14 -0.95
C VAL A 157 17.79 -16.66 -0.81
N PRO A 158 17.92 -17.22 0.41
CA PRO A 158 17.61 -18.61 0.66
C PRO A 158 16.13 -18.91 0.39
N ARG A 159 15.83 -20.05 -0.24
CA ARG A 159 14.45 -20.47 -0.49
C ARG A 159 13.55 -20.43 0.75
N ALA A 160 14.08 -20.80 1.92
CA ALA A 160 13.35 -20.80 3.19
C ALA A 160 12.86 -19.40 3.58
N VAL A 161 13.66 -18.35 3.31
CA VAL A 161 13.29 -16.96 3.64
C VAL A 161 12.14 -16.49 2.75
N ILE A 162 12.15 -16.84 1.47
CA ILE A 162 11.02 -16.53 0.57
C ILE A 162 9.77 -17.28 1.03
N ALA A 163 9.89 -18.57 1.34
CA ALA A 163 8.79 -19.40 1.81
C ALA A 163 8.11 -18.80 3.06
N GLU A 164 8.92 -18.38 4.04
CA GLU A 164 8.45 -17.73 5.27
C GLU A 164 7.83 -16.36 4.99
N ALA A 165 8.41 -15.57 4.09
CA ALA A 165 7.94 -14.23 3.78
C ALA A 165 6.57 -14.23 3.09
N ILE A 166 6.34 -15.17 2.15
CA ILE A 166 5.08 -15.25 1.39
C ILE A 166 4.08 -16.24 1.99
N ASN A 167 4.48 -17.01 3.01
CA ASN A 167 3.70 -18.07 3.65
C ASN A 167 3.21 -19.14 2.66
N ILE A 168 4.10 -19.58 1.77
CA ILE A 168 3.83 -20.63 0.78
C ILE A 168 4.93 -21.69 0.85
N GLU A 169 4.53 -22.96 0.92
CA GLU A 169 5.44 -24.09 0.98
C GLU A 169 5.19 -25.10 -0.16
N GLY A 170 6.08 -26.11 -0.27
CA GLY A 170 5.92 -27.23 -1.19
C GLY A 170 5.87 -26.86 -2.68
N LEU A 171 5.00 -27.55 -3.43
CA LEU A 171 4.85 -27.42 -4.89
C LEU A 171 4.33 -26.03 -5.31
N SER A 172 3.57 -25.35 -4.46
CA SER A 172 3.11 -23.99 -4.74
C SER A 172 4.26 -22.98 -4.73
N LEU A 173 5.24 -23.18 -3.85
CA LEU A 173 6.45 -22.36 -3.82
C LEU A 173 7.31 -22.59 -5.07
N ASP A 174 7.41 -23.83 -5.55
CA ASP A 174 8.11 -24.14 -6.80
C ASP A 174 7.50 -23.38 -7.99
N LYS A 175 6.16 -23.46 -8.14
CA LYS A 175 5.44 -22.73 -9.19
C LYS A 175 5.60 -21.21 -9.06
N PHE A 176 5.60 -20.68 -7.84
CA PHE A 176 5.80 -19.26 -7.59
C PHE A 176 7.21 -18.81 -8.04
N ILE A 177 8.23 -19.57 -7.68
CA ILE A 177 9.61 -19.29 -8.11
C ILE A 177 9.73 -19.39 -9.63
N GLU A 178 9.18 -20.43 -10.26
CA GLU A 178 9.17 -20.59 -11.72
C GLU A 178 8.50 -19.41 -12.44
N TYR A 179 7.37 -18.93 -11.92
CA TYR A 179 6.70 -17.74 -12.44
C TYR A 179 7.59 -16.49 -12.38
N HIS A 180 8.28 -16.28 -11.25
CA HIS A 180 9.20 -15.15 -11.10
C HIS A 180 10.49 -15.31 -11.90
N MET A 181 10.95 -16.53 -12.18
CA MET A 181 12.05 -16.78 -13.10
C MET A 181 11.68 -16.40 -14.53
N ALA A 182 10.46 -16.73 -14.96
CA ALA A 182 9.98 -16.43 -16.31
C ALA A 182 9.69 -14.93 -16.53
N ASN A 183 9.15 -14.25 -15.53
CA ASN A 183 8.61 -12.89 -15.70
C ASN A 183 9.44 -11.80 -15.03
N ASN A 184 10.18 -12.14 -13.98
CA ASN A 184 10.82 -11.17 -13.08
C ASN A 184 12.34 -11.36 -12.96
N GLY A 185 12.95 -12.16 -13.84
CA GLY A 185 14.41 -12.28 -13.97
C GLY A 185 15.11 -12.97 -12.80
N TRP A 186 14.40 -13.79 -12.02
CA TRP A 186 15.00 -14.57 -10.93
C TRP A 186 15.86 -15.70 -11.51
N VAL A 187 16.97 -16.04 -10.83
CA VAL A 187 17.85 -17.13 -11.23
C VAL A 187 18.06 -18.09 -10.07
N LEU A 188 17.82 -19.39 -10.30
CA LEU A 188 18.05 -20.41 -9.29
C LEU A 188 19.52 -20.86 -9.30
N GLU A 189 20.22 -20.63 -8.19
CA GLU A 189 21.59 -21.10 -7.97
C GLU A 189 21.55 -22.33 -7.06
N LYS A 190 21.95 -23.48 -7.61
CA LYS A 190 22.10 -24.72 -6.83
C LYS A 190 23.44 -24.66 -6.10
N GLY A 191 23.39 -24.42 -4.78
CA GLY A 191 24.58 -24.49 -3.94
C GLY A 191 25.17 -25.91 -3.88
N HIS A 192 26.44 -26.02 -3.52
CA HIS A 192 27.14 -27.31 -3.33
C HIS A 192 26.65 -28.10 -2.11
N SER A 193 25.88 -27.46 -1.23
CA SER A 193 25.13 -28.10 -0.14
C SER A 193 23.64 -27.84 -0.40
N HIS A 194 22.76 -28.67 0.17
CA HIS A 194 21.30 -28.71 -0.08
C HIS A 194 20.50 -27.39 0.06
N SER A 195 21.13 -26.23 0.31
CA SER A 195 20.47 -24.92 0.27
C SER A 195 20.33 -24.40 -1.16
N GLN A 196 19.08 -24.34 -1.65
CA GLN A 196 18.75 -23.63 -2.89
C GLN A 196 18.76 -22.12 -2.64
N LEU A 197 19.57 -21.39 -3.40
CA LEU A 197 19.64 -19.94 -3.36
C LEU A 197 18.97 -19.36 -4.60
N ILE A 198 18.24 -18.26 -4.43
CA ILE A 198 17.54 -17.56 -5.50
C ILE A 198 18.20 -16.20 -5.66
N VAL A 199 18.76 -15.94 -6.83
CA VAL A 199 19.39 -14.68 -7.18
C VAL A 199 18.32 -13.74 -7.73
N LEU A 200 18.17 -12.58 -7.10
CA LEU A 200 17.23 -11.54 -7.50
C LEU A 200 17.90 -10.56 -8.48
N PRO A 201 17.13 -9.89 -9.37
CA PRO A 201 17.66 -8.87 -10.26
C PRO A 201 18.35 -7.76 -9.48
N ARG A 202 19.47 -7.27 -10.01
CA ARG A 202 20.22 -6.17 -9.39
C ARG A 202 19.43 -4.86 -9.53
N ASN A 203 19.37 -4.09 -8.47
CA ASN A 203 18.83 -2.74 -8.42
C ASN A 203 19.74 -1.83 -7.59
N GLU A 204 19.43 -0.53 -7.56
CA GLU A 204 20.23 0.47 -6.86
C GLU A 204 20.33 0.25 -5.34
N PHE A 205 19.43 -0.56 -4.77
CA PHE A 205 19.33 -0.79 -3.33
C PHE A 205 20.04 -2.09 -2.91
N ASN A 206 19.98 -3.12 -3.75
CA ASN A 206 20.54 -4.43 -3.46
C ASN A 206 21.98 -4.58 -3.96
N HIS A 207 22.46 -3.72 -4.86
CA HIS A 207 23.84 -3.75 -5.36
C HIS A 207 24.66 -2.56 -4.83
N PRO A 208 25.81 -2.80 -4.17
CA PRO A 208 26.65 -1.73 -3.64
C PRO A 208 27.42 -1.06 -4.79
N GLU A 209 26.79 -0.15 -5.52
CA GLU A 209 27.48 0.77 -6.40
C GLU A 209 27.81 2.05 -5.66
N LEU A 210 29.08 2.47 -5.72
CA LEU A 210 29.50 3.79 -5.26
C LEU A 210 28.86 4.84 -6.17
N LYS A 211 27.71 5.39 -5.78
CA LYS A 211 27.17 6.61 -6.40
C LYS A 211 28.16 7.74 -6.13
N LYS A 212 29.06 7.99 -7.09
CA LYS A 212 29.89 9.20 -7.08
C LYS A 212 28.92 10.37 -7.24
N SER A 213 28.63 11.09 -6.14
CA SER A 213 27.93 12.36 -6.20
C SER A 213 28.77 13.33 -7.03
N THR A 214 28.48 13.44 -8.33
CA THR A 214 29.04 14.47 -9.19
C THR A 214 28.44 15.85 -8.91
N SER A 215 27.44 15.93 -8.02
CA SER A 215 26.74 17.16 -7.66
C SER A 215 27.31 17.91 -6.45
N ASP A 216 28.04 17.26 -5.54
CA ASP A 216 28.53 17.92 -4.31
C ASP A 216 29.96 18.49 -4.42
N GLY A 217 30.66 18.19 -5.51
CA GLY A 217 31.98 18.76 -5.78
C GLY A 217 31.85 19.93 -6.74
N MET A 218 31.93 21.18 -6.27
CA MET A 218 32.21 22.30 -7.16
C MET A 218 33.62 22.10 -7.74
N PRO A 219 33.79 21.95 -9.06
CA PRO A 219 35.12 21.85 -9.66
C PRO A 219 35.96 23.07 -9.29
N PHE A 220 37.25 22.87 -9.00
CA PHE A 220 38.17 23.95 -8.66
C PHE A 220 38.15 25.09 -9.70
N GLU A 221 37.96 24.75 -10.97
CA GLU A 221 37.82 25.72 -12.07
C GLU A 221 36.63 26.69 -11.93
N HIS A 222 35.55 26.26 -11.28
CA HIS A 222 34.41 27.15 -11.01
C HIS A 222 34.75 28.14 -9.89
N ILE A 223 35.54 27.72 -8.90
CA ILE A 223 36.00 28.60 -7.81
C ILE A 223 37.03 29.61 -8.33
N THR A 224 37.98 29.19 -9.18
CA THR A 224 39.03 30.08 -9.73
C THR A 224 38.49 31.21 -10.60
N ARG A 225 37.31 31.04 -11.21
CA ARG A 225 36.63 32.12 -11.96
C ARG A 225 36.07 33.24 -11.09
N ILE A 226 35.81 32.97 -9.81
CA ILE A 226 35.25 33.96 -8.87
C ILE A 226 36.37 34.83 -8.28
N PHE A 227 37.57 34.27 -8.06
CA PHE A 227 38.68 34.99 -7.43
C PHE A 227 39.06 36.33 -8.09
N PRO A 228 39.11 36.48 -9.43
CA PRO A 228 39.44 37.75 -10.08
C PRO A 228 38.37 38.84 -9.92
N ILE A 229 37.14 38.47 -9.55
CA ILE A 229 36.00 39.39 -9.37
C ILE A 229 35.96 39.93 -7.93
N LEU A 230 36.57 39.23 -6.98
CA LEU A 230 36.62 39.57 -5.56
C LEU A 230 37.85 40.42 -5.16
N SER A 231 38.77 40.66 -6.10
CA SER A 231 39.95 41.52 -5.97
C SER A 231 39.74 42.86 -6.65
#